data_AF-A0A327PLK5-F1
#
_entry.id   AF-A0A327PLK5-F1
#
_cell.length_a   1.000
_cell.length_b   1.000
_cell.length_c   1.000
_cell.angle_alpha   90.00
_cell.angle_beta   90.00
_cell.angle_gamma   90.00
#
_symmetry.space_group_name_H-M   'P 1'
#
loop_
_entity.id
_entity.type
_entity.pdbx_description
1 polymer ?
#
loop_
_entity_poly.entity_id
_entity_poly.type
_entity_poly.pdbx_seq_one_letter_code
_entity_poly.pdbx_strand_id
1 'polypeptide(L)'
;MSIKKIKITETELSSKRVKQIKNIVKKIAANNSIHPTRVPSNFGENKIIFCVTDSSRITNYTQFNNESNINERFKTKNKLFTASYYEIWEKVTGTKQDYNLNRIYFHIYLSDSDKEYILLHTDPLDNDETHGMYKRSPHLHIKHSIDNIIPHAHFALNVNDYDIALSTIEEINKCFQNHIEMIAHQILFIRK
;
A
#
# COMPACT_ATOMS: atom_id res chain seq x y z
N MET A 1 -14.41 -16.62 -4.07
CA MET A 1 -13.75 -15.92 -2.95
C MET A 1 -14.65 -14.75 -2.54
N SER A 2 -15.17 -14.75 -1.30
CA SER A 2 -16.07 -13.69 -0.81
C SER A 2 -15.28 -12.46 -0.37
N ILE A 3 -15.89 -11.27 -0.44
CA ILE A 3 -15.26 -10.02 0.01
C ILE A 3 -15.04 -10.07 1.53
N LYS A 4 -13.79 -9.93 1.98
CA LYS A 4 -13.43 -9.78 3.40
C LYS A 4 -13.28 -8.31 3.76
N LYS A 5 -13.66 -7.97 4.99
CA LYS A 5 -13.59 -6.61 5.53
C LYS A 5 -12.72 -6.62 6.78
N ILE A 6 -11.54 -6.01 6.69
CA ILE A 6 -10.72 -5.74 7.88
C ILE A 6 -11.28 -4.48 8.53
N LYS A 7 -12.05 -4.66 9.60
CA LYS A 7 -12.66 -3.57 10.37
C LYS A 7 -11.80 -3.22 11.57
N ILE A 8 -11.58 -1.93 11.81
CA ILE A 8 -10.78 -1.42 12.92
C ILE A 8 -11.34 -0.08 13.41
N THR A 9 -11.12 0.26 14.68
CA THR A 9 -11.55 1.56 15.23
C THR A 9 -10.58 2.67 14.85
N GLU A 10 -11.08 3.90 14.75
CA GLU A 10 -10.24 5.09 14.50
C GLU A 10 -9.17 5.29 15.57
N THR A 11 -9.51 5.04 16.84
CA THR A 11 -8.57 5.14 17.96
C THR A 11 -7.42 4.16 17.80
N GLU A 12 -7.71 2.94 17.37
CA GLU A 12 -6.69 1.93 17.13
C GLU A 12 -5.80 2.27 15.92
N LEU A 13 -6.40 2.70 14.81
CA LEU A 13 -5.64 3.21 13.66
C LEU A 13 -4.71 4.35 14.06
N SER A 14 -5.24 5.34 14.76
CA SER A 14 -4.47 6.55 15.12
C SER A 14 -3.35 6.27 16.10
N SER A 15 -3.50 5.28 16.99
CA SER A 15 -2.50 4.95 18.01
C SER A 15 -1.40 4.01 17.51
N LYS A 16 -1.70 3.10 16.57
CA LYS A 16 -0.75 2.03 16.18
C LYS A 16 -0.29 2.09 14.72
N ARG A 17 -1.12 2.59 13.79
CA ARG A 17 -0.91 2.37 12.35
C ARG A 17 0.40 2.96 11.83
N VAL A 18 0.77 4.17 12.25
CA VAL A 18 2.05 4.81 11.87
C VAL A 18 3.25 3.91 12.20
N LYS A 19 3.27 3.29 13.39
CA LYS A 19 4.34 2.37 13.80
C LYS A 19 4.31 1.08 13.00
N GLN A 20 3.11 0.54 12.70
CA GLN A 20 2.95 -0.65 11.87
C GLN A 20 3.46 -0.40 10.45
N ILE A 21 3.05 0.69 9.80
CA ILE A 21 3.51 1.07 8.46
C ILE A 21 5.02 1.24 8.44
N LYS A 22 5.60 1.93 9.44
CA LYS A 22 7.06 2.06 9.54
C LYS A 22 7.75 0.70 9.51
N ASN A 23 7.20 -0.29 10.22
CA ASN A 23 7.75 -1.64 10.24
C ASN A 23 7.61 -2.39 8.92
N ILE A 24 6.53 -2.15 8.17
CA ILE A 24 6.30 -2.75 6.85
C ILE A 24 7.38 -2.29 5.85
N VAL A 25 7.69 -0.99 5.82
CA VAL A 25 8.58 -0.42 4.79
C VAL A 25 10.05 -0.23 5.24
N LYS A 26 10.39 -0.41 6.53
CA LYS A 26 11.76 -0.12 7.04
C LYS A 26 12.88 -0.87 6.34
N LYS A 27 12.60 -2.05 5.77
CA LYS A 27 13.63 -2.91 5.15
C LYS A 27 14.16 -2.32 3.85
N ILE A 28 13.32 -1.59 3.12
CA ILE A 28 13.66 -0.93 1.86
C ILE A 28 14.04 0.53 2.02
N ALA A 29 13.55 1.21 3.06
CA ALA A 29 13.80 2.63 3.29
C ALA A 29 15.30 2.91 3.46
N ALA A 30 15.79 3.98 2.82
CA ALA A 30 17.20 4.35 2.82
C ALA A 30 17.76 4.59 4.23
N ASN A 31 16.92 5.08 5.15
CA ASN A 31 17.27 5.39 6.53
C ASN A 31 16.00 5.40 7.40
N ASN A 32 16.19 5.67 8.70
CA ASN A 32 15.09 5.74 9.67
C ASN A 32 14.27 7.06 9.60
N SER A 33 14.63 7.98 8.71
CA SER A 33 13.97 9.27 8.49
C SER A 33 12.74 9.17 7.59
N ILE A 34 12.19 7.97 7.40
CA ILE A 34 10.84 7.84 6.86
C ILE A 34 9.80 8.19 7.91
N HIS A 35 8.78 8.91 7.47
CA HIS A 35 7.70 9.45 8.26
C HIS A 35 6.36 8.92 7.71
N PRO A 36 5.92 7.73 8.13
CA PRO A 36 4.53 7.36 7.94
C PRO A 36 3.64 8.35 8.69
N THR A 37 2.62 8.86 8.04
CA THR A 37 1.74 9.88 8.62
C THR A 37 0.30 9.68 8.19
N ARG A 38 -0.62 10.07 9.08
CA ARG A 38 -2.03 10.22 8.75
C ARG A 38 -2.20 11.57 8.07
N VAL A 39 -2.83 11.60 6.91
CA VAL A 39 -3.13 12.84 6.19
C VAL A 39 -4.64 13.10 6.17
N PRO A 40 -5.06 14.37 6.20
CA PRO A 40 -6.47 14.70 6.02
C PRO A 40 -6.92 14.25 4.63
N SER A 41 -8.07 13.60 4.56
CA SER A 41 -8.76 13.38 3.29
C SER A 41 -9.66 14.59 3.05
N ASN A 42 -9.64 15.18 1.86
CA ASN A 42 -10.62 16.19 1.47
C ASN A 42 -11.98 15.57 1.09
N PHE A 43 -12.16 14.26 1.29
CA PHE A 43 -13.43 13.52 1.17
C PHE A 43 -14.30 13.60 2.44
N GLY A 44 -14.00 14.54 3.35
CA GLY A 44 -14.64 14.67 4.66
C GLY A 44 -14.16 13.62 5.68
N GLU A 45 -14.89 13.50 6.79
CA GLU A 45 -14.60 12.52 7.87
C GLU A 45 -14.83 11.05 7.47
N ASN A 46 -15.10 10.77 6.18
CA ASN A 46 -15.45 9.44 5.71
C ASN A 46 -14.24 8.58 5.35
N LYS A 47 -13.04 9.18 5.22
CA LYS A 47 -11.83 8.45 4.87
C LYS A 47 -10.64 8.86 5.73
N ILE A 48 -9.81 7.87 6.02
CA ILE A 48 -8.50 8.05 6.62
C ILE A 48 -7.46 7.57 5.62
N ILE A 49 -6.48 8.42 5.34
CA ILE A 49 -5.38 8.08 4.46
C ILE A 49 -4.10 8.06 5.29
N PHE A 50 -3.30 7.03 5.09
CA PHE A 50 -1.92 6.98 5.57
C PHE A 50 -0.98 6.97 4.37
N CYS A 51 0.14 7.68 4.46
CA CYS A 51 1.20 7.60 3.45
C CYS A 51 2.58 7.65 4.13
N VAL A 52 3.62 7.35 3.36
CA VAL A 52 5.02 7.44 3.81
C VAL A 52 5.76 8.48 2.98
N THR A 53 6.48 9.37 3.67
CA THR A 53 7.34 10.39 3.06
C THR A 53 8.73 10.38 3.71
N ASP A 54 9.77 10.82 2.99
CA ASP A 54 11.11 11.05 3.56
C ASP A 54 11.29 12.49 4.11
N SER A 55 10.28 13.32 3.94
CA SER A 55 10.21 14.69 4.47
C SER A 55 9.50 14.70 5.82
N SER A 56 9.85 15.67 6.67
CA SER A 56 9.09 15.94 7.90
C SER A 56 7.69 16.50 7.63
N ARG A 57 7.38 16.83 6.38
CA ARG A 57 6.10 17.37 5.90
C ARG A 57 5.71 16.76 4.57
N ILE A 58 4.42 16.54 4.39
CA ILE A 58 3.79 16.21 3.10
C ILE A 58 4.18 17.25 2.05
N THR A 59 4.51 16.78 0.85
CA THR A 59 4.95 17.64 -0.27
C THR A 59 3.79 18.41 -0.90
N ASN A 60 2.63 17.77 -1.05
CA ASN A 60 1.47 18.39 -1.66
C ASN A 60 0.15 17.80 -1.13
N TYR A 61 -0.59 18.52 -0.27
CA TYR A 61 -1.86 18.02 0.26
C TYR A 61 -2.97 17.86 -0.80
N THR A 62 -2.89 18.53 -1.95
CA THR A 62 -3.93 18.43 -3.00
C THR A 62 -3.98 17.05 -3.66
N GLN A 63 -2.90 16.27 -3.56
CA GLN A 63 -2.86 14.90 -4.08
C GLN A 63 -3.90 13.98 -3.40
N PHE A 64 -4.27 14.29 -2.15
CA PHE A 64 -5.26 13.51 -1.39
C PHE A 64 -6.71 13.88 -1.76
N ASN A 65 -6.92 14.71 -2.78
CA ASN A 65 -8.22 14.96 -3.40
C ASN A 65 -8.59 13.88 -4.42
N ASN A 66 -7.62 13.09 -4.87
CA ASN A 66 -7.81 12.04 -5.84
C ASN A 66 -7.03 10.80 -5.38
N GLU A 67 -7.76 9.77 -4.99
CA GLU A 67 -7.21 8.50 -4.49
C GLU A 67 -6.30 7.80 -5.48
N SER A 68 -6.42 8.12 -6.77
CA SER A 68 -5.61 7.55 -7.84
C SER A 68 -4.31 8.32 -8.09
N ASN A 69 -4.06 9.42 -7.36
CA ASN A 69 -2.92 10.31 -7.60
C ASN A 69 -2.09 10.60 -6.34
N ILE A 70 -2.10 9.67 -5.37
CA ILE A 70 -1.22 9.77 -4.20
C ILE A 70 0.20 9.42 -4.64
N ASN A 71 1.11 10.38 -4.50
CA ASN A 71 2.45 10.39 -5.07
C ASN A 71 3.53 10.78 -4.03
N GLU A 72 3.25 10.67 -2.73
CA GLU A 72 4.28 10.86 -1.69
C GLU A 72 5.37 9.79 -1.83
N ARG A 73 6.63 10.23 -1.87
CA ARG A 73 7.79 9.35 -2.10
C ARG A 73 8.70 9.27 -0.88
N PHE A 74 9.45 8.20 -0.83
CA PHE A 74 10.61 8.07 0.04
C PHE A 74 11.76 7.34 -0.67
N LYS A 75 12.98 7.66 -0.27
CA LYS A 75 14.20 7.03 -0.82
C LYS A 75 14.33 5.59 -0.35
N THR A 76 14.75 4.70 -1.25
CA THR A 76 15.12 3.32 -0.90
C THR A 76 16.63 3.19 -0.68
N LYS A 77 17.08 2.07 -0.09
CA LYS A 77 18.51 1.77 0.10
C LYS A 77 19.26 1.63 -1.22
N ASN A 78 18.58 1.14 -2.27
CA ASN A 78 19.13 1.16 -3.61
C ASN A 78 18.79 2.49 -4.28
N LYS A 79 19.79 3.35 -4.46
CA LYS A 79 19.60 4.73 -4.97
C LYS A 79 18.99 4.80 -6.38
N LEU A 80 19.06 3.71 -7.14
CA LEU A 80 18.39 3.60 -8.45
C LEU A 80 16.87 3.65 -8.34
N PHE A 81 16.31 3.42 -7.14
CA PHE A 81 14.89 3.36 -6.91
C PHE A 81 14.40 4.29 -5.80
N THR A 82 13.24 4.89 -6.03
CA THR A 82 12.39 5.48 -4.98
C THR A 82 11.16 4.60 -4.78
N ALA A 83 10.48 4.81 -3.66
CA ALA A 83 9.27 4.07 -3.35
C ALA A 83 8.15 5.00 -2.88
N SER A 84 6.93 4.51 -2.95
CA SER A 84 5.74 5.14 -2.38
C SER A 84 4.92 4.10 -1.65
N TYR A 85 4.29 4.51 -0.57
CA TYR A 85 3.39 3.66 0.19
C TYR A 85 2.21 4.50 0.65
N TYR A 86 1.00 4.01 0.42
CA TYR A 86 -0.19 4.59 1.02
C TYR A 86 -1.29 3.56 1.25
N GLU A 87 -2.24 3.93 2.11
CA GLU A 87 -3.43 3.15 2.42
C GLU A 87 -4.63 4.07 2.51
N ILE A 88 -5.80 3.53 2.16
CA ILE A 88 -7.07 4.21 2.33
C ILE A 88 -7.98 3.34 3.18
N TRP A 89 -8.58 3.96 4.17
CA TRP A 89 -9.53 3.38 5.10
C TRP A 89 -10.86 4.13 4.98
N GLU A 90 -11.95 3.40 4.80
CA GLU A 90 -13.29 3.97 4.60
C GLU A 90 -14.16 3.74 5.82
N LYS A 91 -14.84 4.80 6.26
CA LYS A 91 -15.74 4.76 7.42
C LYS A 91 -16.89 3.80 7.16
N VAL A 92 -17.21 2.98 8.16
CA VAL A 92 -18.33 2.04 8.08
C VAL A 92 -19.64 2.79 8.34
N THR A 93 -20.54 2.77 7.36
CA THR A 93 -21.88 3.37 7.46
C THR A 93 -22.62 2.86 8.69
N GLY A 94 -23.26 3.76 9.42
CA GLY A 94 -24.00 3.43 10.65
C GLY A 94 -23.14 3.27 11.90
N THR A 95 -21.81 3.39 11.79
CA THR A 95 -20.90 3.40 12.93
C THR A 95 -20.32 4.80 13.14
N LYS A 96 -19.96 5.13 14.39
CA LYS A 96 -19.35 6.42 14.69
C LYS A 96 -17.85 6.46 14.36
N GLN A 97 -17.14 5.34 14.52
CA GLN A 97 -15.68 5.31 14.57
C GLN A 97 -15.04 4.05 13.95
N ASP A 98 -15.80 3.20 13.26
CA ASP A 98 -15.22 2.02 12.61
C ASP A 98 -14.85 2.34 11.16
N TYR A 99 -13.73 1.78 10.71
CA TYR A 99 -13.22 1.90 9.35
C TYR A 99 -12.88 0.54 8.79
N ASN A 100 -13.13 0.34 7.50
CA ASN A 100 -12.67 -0.81 6.74
C ASN A 100 -11.44 -0.45 5.92
N LEU A 101 -10.50 -1.38 5.80
CA LEU A 101 -9.43 -1.26 4.82
C LEU A 101 -10.04 -1.25 3.41
N ASN A 102 -9.87 -0.15 2.68
CA ASN A 102 -10.27 -0.05 1.29
C ASN A 102 -9.14 -0.49 0.36
N ARG A 103 -7.91 -0.02 0.62
CA ARG A 103 -6.74 -0.42 -0.17
C ARG A 103 -5.38 -0.20 0.52
N ILE A 104 -4.37 -0.96 0.08
CA ILE A 104 -2.95 -0.76 0.41
C ILE A 104 -2.15 -0.80 -0.88
N TYR A 105 -1.34 0.23 -1.11
CA TYR A 105 -0.58 0.41 -2.34
C TYR A 105 0.88 0.69 -2.00
N PHE A 106 1.77 -0.10 -2.60
CA PHE A 106 3.21 0.03 -2.50
C PHE A 106 3.83 0.02 -3.89
N HIS A 107 4.50 1.12 -4.22
CA HIS A 107 5.04 1.37 -5.55
C HIS A 107 6.56 1.49 -5.50
N ILE A 108 7.23 1.04 -6.57
CA ILE A 108 8.65 1.25 -6.84
C ILE A 108 8.80 2.01 -8.14
N TYR A 109 9.66 3.02 -8.15
CA TYR A 109 9.97 3.84 -9.32
C TYR A 109 11.46 3.82 -9.59
N LEU A 110 11.83 3.94 -10.86
CA LEU A 110 13.20 4.26 -11.26
C LEU A 110 13.45 5.76 -10.99
N SER A 111 14.46 6.06 -10.17
CA SER A 111 14.73 7.43 -9.70
C SER A 111 15.07 8.42 -10.81
N ASP A 112 15.64 7.95 -11.92
CA ASP A 112 16.14 8.78 -13.03
C ASP A 112 15.03 9.25 -13.99
N SER A 113 13.96 8.47 -14.09
CA SER A 113 12.91 8.62 -15.09
C SER A 113 11.51 8.75 -14.48
N ASP A 114 11.40 8.58 -13.15
CA ASP A 114 10.15 8.52 -12.38
C ASP A 114 9.13 7.52 -12.97
N LYS A 115 9.63 6.52 -13.69
CA LYS A 115 8.80 5.47 -14.29
C LYS A 115 8.47 4.46 -13.22
N GLU A 116 7.17 4.19 -13.08
CA GLU A 116 6.67 3.13 -12.23
C GLU A 116 7.16 1.77 -12.73
N TYR A 117 7.82 1.03 -11.86
CA TYR A 117 8.47 -0.22 -12.20
C TYR A 117 7.70 -1.42 -11.66
N ILE A 118 7.40 -1.40 -10.36
CA ILE A 118 6.63 -2.45 -9.67
C ILE A 118 5.53 -1.79 -8.84
N LEU A 119 4.36 -2.42 -8.81
CA LEU A 119 3.27 -2.07 -7.91
C LEU A 119 2.78 -3.33 -7.19
N LEU A 120 2.92 -3.34 -5.87
CA LEU A 120 2.28 -4.30 -4.97
C LEU A 120 1.05 -3.62 -4.36
N HIS A 121 -0.14 -4.16 -4.60
CA HIS A 121 -1.33 -3.63 -3.96
C HIS A 121 -2.38 -4.68 -3.63
N THR A 122 -3.42 -4.24 -2.94
CA THR A 122 -4.63 -5.00 -2.68
C THR A 122 -5.81 -4.03 -2.60
N ASP A 123 -6.94 -4.44 -3.16
CA ASP A 123 -8.23 -3.75 -3.08
C ASP A 123 -9.29 -4.71 -2.49
N PRO A 124 -9.31 -4.92 -1.16
CA PRO A 124 -10.17 -5.93 -0.51
C PRO A 124 -11.65 -5.83 -0.83
N LEU A 125 -12.13 -4.62 -1.15
CA LEU A 125 -13.55 -4.32 -1.39
C LEU A 125 -13.91 -4.28 -2.88
N ASP A 126 -12.98 -4.60 -3.78
CA ASP A 126 -13.23 -4.61 -5.23
C ASP A 126 -14.38 -5.57 -5.59
N ASN A 127 -15.37 -5.07 -6.32
CA ASN A 127 -16.59 -5.79 -6.67
C ASN A 127 -16.58 -6.35 -8.10
N ASP A 128 -15.45 -6.30 -8.80
CA ASP A 128 -15.29 -6.86 -10.14
C ASP A 128 -15.49 -8.38 -10.09
N GLU A 129 -16.41 -8.88 -10.90
CA GLU A 129 -16.74 -10.30 -10.99
C GLU A 129 -15.78 -11.07 -11.90
N THR A 130 -15.03 -10.38 -12.76
CA THR A 130 -14.12 -10.99 -13.74
C THR A 130 -12.73 -11.20 -13.16
N HIS A 131 -12.13 -10.16 -12.59
CA HIS A 131 -10.76 -10.15 -12.10
C HIS A 131 -10.63 -9.78 -10.62
N GLY A 132 -11.75 -9.45 -9.95
CA GLY A 132 -11.73 -9.00 -8.56
C GLY A 132 -11.12 -10.00 -7.60
N MET A 133 -11.18 -11.31 -7.89
CA MET A 133 -10.52 -12.33 -7.04
C MET A 133 -8.99 -12.14 -6.96
N TYR A 134 -8.36 -11.64 -8.02
CA TYR A 134 -6.93 -11.37 -8.04
C TYR A 134 -6.60 -10.02 -7.40
N LYS A 135 -7.49 -9.02 -7.59
CA LYS A 135 -7.34 -7.66 -7.04
C LYS A 135 -7.50 -7.61 -5.52
N ARG A 136 -8.43 -8.40 -4.98
CA ARG A 136 -8.73 -8.46 -3.53
C ARG A 136 -7.58 -9.06 -2.72
N SER A 137 -6.80 -9.98 -3.28
CA SER A 137 -5.56 -10.48 -2.64
C SER A 137 -4.42 -9.51 -2.86
N PRO A 138 -3.39 -9.45 -1.99
CA PRO A 138 -2.10 -8.87 -2.35
C PRO A 138 -1.62 -9.46 -3.68
N HIS A 139 -1.27 -8.58 -4.62
CA HIS A 139 -0.81 -8.96 -5.94
C HIS A 139 0.16 -7.92 -6.51
N LEU A 140 0.96 -8.37 -7.47
CA LEU A 140 1.95 -7.54 -8.16
C LEU A 140 1.52 -7.18 -9.56
N HIS A 141 1.92 -5.98 -9.97
CA HIS A 141 2.03 -5.56 -11.36
C HIS A 141 3.49 -5.22 -11.68
N ILE A 142 3.92 -5.60 -12.89
CA ILE A 142 5.16 -5.14 -13.50
C ILE A 142 4.78 -4.04 -14.48
N LYS A 143 4.94 -2.78 -14.09
CA LYS A 143 4.35 -1.63 -14.80
C LYS A 143 5.19 -1.19 -15.99
N HIS A 144 6.46 -1.58 -16.02
CA HIS A 144 7.38 -1.31 -17.12
C HIS A 144 7.95 -2.60 -17.70
N SER A 145 7.52 -2.96 -18.90
CA SER A 145 8.01 -4.08 -19.71
C SER A 145 8.09 -3.68 -21.18
N ILE A 146 8.78 -4.48 -22.00
CA ILE A 146 8.93 -4.24 -23.43
C ILE A 146 7.61 -4.50 -24.17
N ASP A 147 6.81 -5.47 -23.72
CA ASP A 147 5.49 -5.75 -24.26
C ASP A 147 4.39 -4.97 -23.52
N ASN A 148 3.20 -4.91 -24.13
CA ASN A 148 2.02 -4.25 -23.60
C ASN A 148 1.09 -5.19 -22.83
N ILE A 149 1.41 -6.47 -22.65
CA ILE A 149 0.53 -7.46 -22.00
C ILE A 149 0.84 -7.53 -20.51
N ILE A 150 2.12 -7.67 -20.17
CA ILE A 150 2.62 -7.79 -18.80
C ILE A 150 2.18 -6.62 -17.89
N PRO A 151 2.13 -5.35 -18.34
CA PRO A 151 1.69 -4.24 -17.49
C PRO A 151 0.24 -4.31 -17.01
N HIS A 152 -0.58 -5.12 -17.68
CA HIS A 152 -1.98 -5.35 -17.33
C HIS A 152 -2.21 -6.68 -16.60
N ALA A 153 -1.19 -7.53 -16.49
CA ALA A 153 -1.26 -8.79 -15.77
C ALA A 153 -1.28 -8.56 -14.25
N HIS A 154 -2.03 -9.39 -13.53
CA HIS A 154 -2.08 -9.41 -12.07
C HIS A 154 -1.42 -10.69 -11.57
N PHE A 155 -0.34 -10.57 -10.79
CA PHE A 155 0.34 -11.71 -10.18
C PHE A 155 -0.11 -11.84 -8.73
N ALA A 156 -1.17 -12.60 -8.48
CA ALA A 156 -1.70 -12.79 -7.13
C ALA A 156 -0.73 -13.59 -6.25
N LEU A 157 -0.46 -13.09 -5.04
CA LEU A 157 0.53 -13.66 -4.12
C LEU A 157 -0.09 -14.55 -3.03
N ASN A 158 -1.37 -14.34 -2.69
CA ASN A 158 -2.07 -15.09 -1.64
C ASN A 158 -3.45 -15.59 -2.10
N VAL A 159 -3.61 -15.95 -3.37
CA VAL A 159 -4.93 -16.35 -3.89
C VAL A 159 -5.53 -17.55 -3.14
N ASN A 160 -4.70 -18.50 -2.70
CA ASN A 160 -5.17 -19.66 -1.93
C ASN A 160 -5.28 -19.39 -0.42
N ASP A 161 -4.53 -18.40 0.09
CA ASP A 161 -4.49 -18.04 1.52
C ASP A 161 -5.23 -16.74 1.82
N TYR A 162 -6.07 -16.28 0.89
CA TYR A 162 -6.74 -14.98 0.93
C TYR A 162 -7.52 -14.76 2.23
N ASP A 163 -8.24 -15.80 2.67
CA ASP A 163 -9.06 -15.76 3.87
C ASP A 163 -8.20 -15.51 5.12
N ILE A 164 -6.96 -16.03 5.14
CA ILE A 164 -6.00 -15.82 6.23
C ILE A 164 -5.38 -14.43 6.09
N ALA A 165 -4.90 -14.09 4.88
CA ALA A 165 -4.24 -12.81 4.59
C ALA A 165 -5.12 -11.60 4.93
N LEU A 166 -6.45 -11.70 4.74
CA LEU A 166 -7.41 -10.65 5.07
C LEU A 166 -8.21 -10.88 6.36
N SER A 167 -7.78 -11.81 7.21
CA SER A 167 -8.48 -12.10 8.47
C SER A 167 -8.36 -10.97 9.49
N THR A 168 -7.19 -10.32 9.57
CA THR A 168 -6.87 -9.26 10.52
C THR A 168 -5.89 -8.25 9.90
N ILE A 169 -5.74 -7.11 10.56
CA ILE A 169 -4.73 -6.11 10.15
C ILE A 169 -3.30 -6.65 10.37
N GLU A 170 -3.10 -7.50 11.37
CA GLU A 170 -1.81 -8.14 11.64
C GLU A 170 -1.38 -9.08 10.51
N GLU A 171 -2.30 -9.90 10.00
CA GLU A 171 -1.99 -10.85 8.92
C GLU A 171 -1.69 -10.12 7.61
N ILE A 172 -2.49 -9.13 7.22
CA ILE A 172 -2.20 -8.36 6.00
C ILE A 172 -0.88 -7.58 6.12
N ASN A 173 -0.55 -7.05 7.31
CA ASN A 173 0.75 -6.42 7.54
C ASN A 173 1.91 -7.41 7.35
N LYS A 174 1.75 -8.64 7.84
CA LYS A 174 2.73 -9.72 7.68
C LYS A 174 2.91 -10.06 6.20
N CYS A 175 1.81 -10.22 5.47
CA CYS A 175 1.83 -10.44 4.03
C CYS A 175 2.58 -9.33 3.30
N PHE A 176 2.19 -8.06 3.51
CA PHE A 176 2.85 -6.92 2.87
C PHE A 176 4.32 -6.79 3.25
N GLN A 177 4.68 -7.00 4.52
CA GLN A 177 6.07 -6.99 4.96
C GLN A 177 6.88 -8.07 4.22
N ASN A 178 6.38 -9.31 4.14
CA ASN A 178 7.06 -10.40 3.46
C ASN A 178 7.23 -10.13 1.95
N HIS A 179 6.20 -9.60 1.28
CA HIS A 179 6.29 -9.27 -0.14
C HIS A 179 7.21 -8.09 -0.42
N ILE A 180 7.20 -7.06 0.43
CA ILE A 180 8.15 -5.95 0.33
C ILE A 180 9.58 -6.43 0.58
N GLU A 181 9.81 -7.34 1.53
CA GLU A 181 11.10 -7.97 1.73
C GLU A 181 11.54 -8.81 0.51
N MET A 182 10.61 -9.53 -0.12
CA MET A 182 10.86 -10.23 -1.38
C MET A 182 11.27 -9.26 -2.49
N ILE A 183 10.54 -8.17 -2.70
CA ILE A 183 10.88 -7.12 -3.68
C ILE A 183 12.25 -6.52 -3.36
N ALA A 184 12.53 -6.25 -2.08
CA ALA A 184 13.82 -5.73 -1.64
C ALA A 184 14.97 -6.65 -2.08
N HIS A 185 14.81 -7.96 -1.88
CA HIS A 185 15.83 -8.94 -2.19
C HIS A 185 15.98 -9.20 -3.70
N GLN A 186 14.85 -9.37 -4.41
CA GLN A 186 14.83 -9.90 -5.78
C GLN A 186 14.86 -8.80 -6.85
N ILE A 187 14.31 -7.62 -6.56
CA ILE A 187 14.23 -6.50 -7.51
C ILE A 187 15.26 -5.43 -7.15
N LEU A 188 15.28 -5.01 -5.88
CA LEU A 188 16.15 -3.92 -5.45
C LEU A 188 17.57 -4.37 -5.09
N PHE A 189 17.84 -5.69 -5.06
CA PHE A 189 19.11 -6.30 -4.64
C PHE A 189 19.63 -5.82 -3.27
N ILE A 190 18.71 -5.45 -2.38
CA ILE A 190 19.02 -5.07 -1.00
C ILE A 190 19.16 -6.37 -0.20
N ARG A 191 20.39 -6.72 0.19
CA ARG A 191 20.65 -7.90 1.04
C ARG A 191 20.50 -7.58 2.53
N LYS A 192 20.26 -8.60 3.35
CA LYS A 192 20.13 -8.51 4.81
C LYS A 192 21.36 -7.91 5.46
#